data_AF-A0A1Q5XH28-F1
#
_entry.id   AF-A0A1Q5XH28-F1
#
_cell.length_a   1.000
_cell.length_b   1.000
_cell.length_c   1.000
_cell.angle_alpha   90.00
_cell.angle_beta   90.00
_cell.angle_gamma   90.00
#
_symmetry.space_group_name_H-M   'P 1'
#
loop_
_entity.id
_entity.type
_entity.pdbx_description
1 polymer ?
#
loop_
_entity_poly.entity_id
_entity_poly.type
_entity_poly.pdbx_seq_one_letter_code
_entity_poly.pdbx_strand_id
1 'polypeptide(L)'
;MGNTISMPRKFEHLVEPLGMSNGLTSVFMEVLAISGSILAKTNREKELIIWLAQRDQSVVGIGTVGFEIEEMPWTIDSFEREKDFILHTISGAIDGLGWERLSYEPRKDWVIECLEHFHLMINAFDKESINMNSYLEWSEIEEDDDRPTIPRGYPKCEKHDIYLSCHFCILCNNGS
;
A
#
# COMPACT_ATOMS: atom_id res chain seq x y z
N MET A 1 10.64 5.04 17.53
CA MET A 1 11.00 4.39 16.24
C MET A 1 9.71 4.11 15.49
N GLY A 2 9.71 4.38 14.20
CA GLY A 2 8.51 4.41 13.36
C GLY A 2 8.89 4.48 11.89
N ASN A 3 7.89 4.47 11.02
CA ASN A 3 8.04 4.66 9.58
C ASN A 3 7.51 6.03 9.19
N THR A 4 8.02 6.56 8.09
CA THR A 4 7.56 7.82 7.53
C THR A 4 7.15 7.59 6.08
N ILE A 5 6.00 8.14 5.70
CA ILE A 5 5.62 8.33 4.30
C ILE A 5 5.78 9.81 3.97
N SER A 6 6.44 10.14 2.87
CA SER A 6 6.75 11.53 2.51
C SER A 6 6.35 11.87 1.08
N MET A 7 6.02 13.14 0.86
CA MET A 7 5.90 13.69 -0.49
C MET A 7 7.28 13.74 -1.16
N PRO A 8 7.37 13.72 -2.50
CA PRO A 8 8.60 14.04 -3.20
C PRO A 8 9.16 15.39 -2.74
N ARG A 9 10.49 15.55 -2.74
CA ARG A 9 11.14 16.79 -2.26
C ARG A 9 10.56 18.09 -2.86
N LYS A 10 10.14 18.05 -4.13
CA LYS A 10 9.51 19.22 -4.80
C LYS A 10 8.19 19.64 -4.13
N PHE A 11 7.50 18.72 -3.48
CA PHE A 11 6.16 18.88 -2.90
C PHE A 11 6.11 18.70 -1.38
N GLU A 12 7.25 18.54 -0.71
CA GLU A 12 7.35 18.38 0.75
C GLU A 12 6.68 19.54 1.52
N HIS A 13 6.65 20.73 0.92
CA HIS A 13 6.01 21.91 1.51
C HIS A 13 4.47 21.95 1.39
N LEU A 14 3.86 21.06 0.59
CA LEU A 14 2.41 21.04 0.38
C LEU A 14 1.68 20.24 1.47
N VAL A 15 2.26 19.10 1.87
CA VAL A 15 1.70 18.21 2.88
C VAL A 15 2.85 17.66 3.71
N GLU A 16 2.76 17.82 5.03
CA GLU A 16 3.75 17.32 5.98
C GLU A 16 3.92 15.79 5.86
N PRO A 17 5.13 15.24 6.14
CA PRO A 17 5.33 13.80 6.17
C PRO A 17 4.43 13.10 7.19
N LEU A 18 3.91 11.92 6.83
CA LEU A 18 3.12 11.08 7.72
C LEU A 18 4.04 10.14 8.50
N GLY A 19 4.31 10.50 9.75
CA GLY A 19 5.07 9.67 10.69
C GLY A 19 4.16 8.73 11.50
N MET A 20 4.47 7.44 11.53
CA MET A 20 3.69 6.43 12.25
C MET A 20 4.58 5.54 13.12
N SER A 21 4.07 5.13 14.29
CA SER A 21 4.72 4.04 15.04
C SER A 21 4.70 2.73 14.23
N ASN A 22 5.60 1.80 14.53
CA ASN A 22 5.66 0.53 13.80
C ASN A 22 4.33 -0.24 13.88
N GLY A 23 3.71 -0.33 15.06
CA GLY A 23 2.42 -1.01 15.22
C GLY A 23 1.32 -0.33 14.42
N LEU A 24 1.25 1.00 14.45
CA LEU A 24 0.27 1.76 13.66
C LEU A 24 0.50 1.60 12.14
N THR A 25 1.77 1.55 11.71
CA THR A 25 2.14 1.31 10.31
C THR A 25 1.65 -0.06 9.83
N SER A 26 1.78 -1.11 10.66
CA SER A 26 1.28 -2.44 10.29
C SER A 26 -0.23 -2.42 10.04
N VAL A 27 -1.03 -1.89 10.98
CA VAL A 27 -2.49 -1.81 10.81
C VAL A 27 -2.86 -0.96 9.59
N PHE A 28 -2.16 0.16 9.39
CA PHE A 28 -2.37 1.06 8.25
C PHE A 28 -2.19 0.34 6.90
N MET A 29 -1.10 -0.43 6.73
CA MET A 29 -0.89 -1.19 5.50
C MET A 29 -1.90 -2.32 5.34
N GLU A 30 -2.28 -2.99 6.43
CA GLU A 30 -3.28 -4.06 6.42
C GLU A 30 -4.65 -3.59 5.94
N VAL A 31 -5.16 -2.47 6.47
CA VAL A 31 -6.50 -1.96 6.08
C VAL A 31 -6.52 -1.43 4.65
N LEU A 32 -5.41 -0.86 4.16
CA LEU A 32 -5.26 -0.49 2.75
C LEU A 32 -5.25 -1.73 1.86
N ALA A 33 -4.48 -2.76 2.22
CA ALA A 33 -4.40 -4.00 1.48
C ALA A 33 -5.75 -4.73 1.43
N ILE A 34 -6.51 -4.73 2.54
CA ILE A 34 -7.86 -5.29 2.61
C ILE A 34 -8.82 -4.51 1.69
N SER A 35 -8.96 -3.20 1.90
CA SER A 35 -9.88 -2.35 1.14
C SER A 35 -9.60 -2.45 -0.35
N GLY A 36 -8.33 -2.32 -0.73
CA GLY A 36 -7.89 -2.40 -2.10
C GLY A 36 -8.12 -3.78 -2.72
N SER A 37 -7.92 -4.86 -1.96
CA SER A 37 -8.17 -6.22 -2.46
C SER A 37 -9.65 -6.48 -2.75
N ILE A 38 -10.56 -5.80 -2.04
CA ILE A 38 -12.00 -5.87 -2.29
C ILE A 38 -12.36 -5.06 -3.55
N LEU A 39 -11.72 -3.91 -3.75
CA LEU A 39 -12.07 -2.94 -4.78
C LEU A 39 -11.42 -3.19 -6.15
N ALA A 40 -10.21 -3.75 -6.20
CA ALA A 40 -9.43 -3.88 -7.42
C ALA A 40 -10.08 -4.81 -8.47
N LYS A 41 -10.09 -4.36 -9.71
CA LYS A 41 -10.67 -5.08 -10.87
C LYS A 41 -9.64 -5.27 -11.97
N THR A 42 -8.87 -4.22 -12.26
CA THR A 42 -7.85 -4.23 -13.31
C THR A 42 -6.52 -4.75 -12.78
N ASN A 43 -5.62 -5.17 -13.68
CA ASN A 43 -4.29 -5.64 -13.29
C ASN A 43 -3.46 -4.53 -12.61
N ARG A 44 -3.58 -3.28 -13.07
CA ARG A 44 -2.89 -2.13 -12.48
C ARG A 44 -3.33 -1.84 -11.04
N GLU A 45 -4.64 -1.91 -10.79
CA GLU A 45 -5.18 -1.78 -9.43
C GLU A 45 -4.66 -2.90 -8.53
N LYS A 46 -4.61 -4.14 -9.01
CA LYS A 46 -4.06 -5.28 -8.24
C LYS A 46 -2.58 -5.09 -7.92
N GLU A 47 -1.79 -4.61 -8.89
CA GLU A 47 -0.36 -4.34 -8.70
C GLU A 47 -0.11 -3.27 -7.63
N LEU A 48 -0.89 -2.19 -7.63
CA LEU A 48 -0.82 -1.17 -6.58
C LEU A 48 -1.09 -1.76 -5.18
N ILE A 49 -2.07 -2.65 -5.05
CA ILE A 49 -2.39 -3.29 -3.78
C ILE A 49 -1.33 -4.31 -3.36
N ILE A 50 -0.76 -5.05 -4.30
CA ILE A 50 0.36 -5.97 -4.03
C ILE A 50 1.57 -5.19 -3.52
N TRP A 51 1.88 -4.05 -4.13
CA TRP A 51 2.97 -3.17 -3.68
C TRP A 51 2.75 -2.68 -2.25
N LEU A 52 1.52 -2.25 -1.91
CA LEU A 52 1.19 -1.87 -0.53
C LEU A 52 1.33 -3.06 0.43
N ALA A 53 0.86 -4.24 0.02
CA ALA A 53 0.98 -5.46 0.82
C ALA A 53 2.44 -5.94 1.02
N GLN A 54 3.40 -5.44 0.23
CA GLN A 54 4.83 -5.72 0.42
C GLN A 54 5.48 -4.86 1.49
N ARG A 55 4.83 -3.78 1.93
CA ARG A 55 5.27 -2.96 3.07
C ARG A 55 4.93 -3.63 4.41
N ASP A 56 5.21 -4.94 4.49
CA ASP A 56 4.94 -5.83 5.61
C ASP A 56 6.15 -5.96 6.53
N GLN A 57 6.11 -5.22 7.64
CA GLN A 57 7.18 -5.18 8.63
C GLN A 57 7.46 -6.52 9.33
N SER A 58 6.51 -7.48 9.29
CA SER A 58 6.74 -8.81 9.86
C SER A 58 7.73 -9.63 9.04
N VAL A 59 7.90 -9.27 7.76
CA VAL A 59 8.79 -9.97 6.82
C VAL A 59 10.03 -9.13 6.51
N VAL A 60 9.89 -7.84 6.23
CA VAL A 60 11.00 -6.98 5.75
C VAL A 60 11.73 -6.22 6.86
N GLY A 61 11.31 -6.42 8.11
CA GLY A 61 11.88 -5.81 9.30
C GLY A 61 11.10 -4.60 9.80
N ILE A 62 11.25 -4.34 11.09
CA ILE A 62 10.53 -3.27 11.79
C ILE A 62 11.18 -1.92 11.47
N GLY A 63 10.37 -0.94 11.05
CA GLY A 63 10.83 0.43 10.77
C GLY A 63 11.49 0.63 9.39
N THR A 64 11.32 -0.31 8.46
CA THR A 64 11.94 -0.28 7.12
C THR A 64 10.94 -0.09 5.98
N VAL A 65 9.66 0.15 6.29
CA VAL A 65 8.57 0.15 5.30
C VAL A 65 8.05 1.54 4.96
N GLY A 66 8.68 2.60 5.47
CA GLY A 66 8.47 3.95 4.96
C GLY A 66 8.79 4.06 3.47
N PHE A 67 8.21 5.05 2.81
CA PHE A 67 8.40 5.28 1.37
C PHE A 67 8.04 6.72 0.98
N GLU A 68 8.63 7.21 -0.11
CA GLU A 68 8.14 8.42 -0.77
C GLU A 68 6.95 8.10 -1.70
N ILE A 69 5.97 9.00 -1.83
CA ILE A 69 4.80 8.76 -2.71
C ILE A 69 5.22 8.48 -4.16
N GLU A 70 6.35 9.04 -4.62
CA GLU A 70 6.89 8.75 -5.96
C GLU A 70 7.43 7.32 -6.14
N GLU A 71 7.73 6.60 -5.05
CA GLU A 71 8.16 5.20 -5.10
C GLU A 71 7.01 4.22 -5.36
N MET A 72 5.77 4.64 -5.13
CA MET A 72 4.61 3.81 -5.50
C MET A 72 4.66 3.54 -7.01
N PRO A 73 4.17 2.38 -7.48
CA PRO A 73 4.45 1.88 -8.83
C PRO A 73 3.53 2.55 -9.86
N TRP A 74 3.48 3.88 -9.88
CA TRP A 74 2.65 4.67 -10.79
C TRP A 74 3.07 4.50 -12.24
N THR A 75 2.13 4.70 -13.16
CA THR A 75 2.40 4.77 -14.59
C THR A 75 1.88 6.08 -15.19
N ILE A 76 2.68 6.71 -16.06
CA ILE A 76 2.31 7.98 -16.71
C ILE A 76 0.99 7.85 -17.51
N ASP A 77 0.76 6.72 -18.16
CA ASP A 77 -0.40 6.54 -19.05
C ASP A 77 -1.71 6.26 -18.31
N SER A 78 -1.64 5.70 -17.10
CA SER A 78 -2.83 5.39 -16.28
C SER A 78 -2.92 6.18 -14.98
N PHE A 79 -2.01 7.12 -14.72
CA PHE A 79 -1.87 7.82 -13.45
C PHE A 79 -3.19 8.30 -12.83
N GLU A 80 -4.03 9.04 -13.57
CA GLU A 80 -5.29 9.57 -13.02
C GLU A 80 -6.21 8.45 -12.50
N ARG A 81 -6.30 7.34 -13.25
CA ARG A 81 -7.11 6.18 -12.85
C ARG A 81 -6.50 5.45 -11.65
N GLU A 82 -5.17 5.36 -11.60
CA GLU A 82 -4.44 4.75 -10.48
C GLU A 82 -4.59 5.59 -9.21
N LYS A 83 -4.48 6.91 -9.33
CA LYS A 83 -4.68 7.87 -8.25
C LYS A 83 -6.11 7.81 -7.73
N ASP A 84 -7.11 7.85 -8.62
CA ASP A 84 -8.52 7.70 -8.25
C ASP A 84 -8.78 6.38 -7.52
N PHE A 85 -8.18 5.28 -7.98
CA PHE A 85 -8.29 3.99 -7.32
C PHE A 85 -7.68 3.98 -5.92
N ILE A 86 -6.50 4.57 -5.72
CA ILE A 86 -5.87 4.66 -4.40
C ILE A 86 -6.71 5.56 -3.48
N LEU A 87 -7.22 6.69 -3.95
CA LEU A 87 -8.13 7.53 -3.17
C LEU A 87 -9.39 6.76 -2.75
N HIS A 88 -9.99 6.00 -3.67
CA HIS A 88 -11.14 5.16 -3.36
C HIS A 88 -10.81 4.04 -2.35
N THR A 89 -9.62 3.46 -2.46
CA THR A 89 -9.11 2.46 -1.51
C THR A 89 -8.96 3.05 -0.11
N ILE A 90 -8.41 4.27 -0.01
CA ILE A 90 -8.25 4.97 1.26
C ILE A 90 -9.61 5.32 1.86
N SER A 91 -10.55 5.85 1.07
CA SER A 91 -11.91 6.13 1.54
C SER A 91 -12.61 4.85 2.04
N GLY A 92 -12.50 3.74 1.31
CA GLY A 92 -13.02 2.45 1.77
C GLY A 92 -12.40 1.99 3.09
N ALA A 93 -11.08 2.19 3.26
CA ALA A 93 -10.41 1.86 4.51
C ALA A 93 -10.87 2.76 5.67
N ILE A 94 -11.10 4.05 5.44
CA ILE A 94 -11.67 4.99 6.42
C ILE A 94 -13.08 4.55 6.84
N ASP A 95 -13.90 4.13 5.88
CA ASP A 95 -15.27 3.65 6.10
C ASP A 95 -15.33 2.26 6.78
N GLY A 96 -14.18 1.64 7.07
CA GLY A 96 -14.11 0.35 7.74
C GLY A 96 -14.25 -0.86 6.80
N LEU A 97 -14.12 -0.69 5.48
CA LEU A 97 -14.31 -1.76 4.50
C LEU A 97 -13.35 -2.93 4.76
N GLY A 98 -13.91 -4.07 5.15
CA GLY A 98 -13.18 -5.32 5.37
C GLY A 98 -12.43 -5.42 6.71
N TRP A 99 -12.58 -4.46 7.62
CA TRP A 99 -11.87 -4.48 8.91
C TRP A 99 -12.20 -5.71 9.76
N GLU A 100 -13.34 -6.35 9.55
CA GLU A 100 -13.70 -7.62 10.20
C GLU A 100 -12.75 -8.79 9.86
N ARG A 101 -11.88 -8.62 8.86
CA ARG A 101 -10.83 -9.58 8.50
C ARG A 101 -9.59 -9.50 9.40
N LEU A 102 -9.45 -8.43 10.18
CA LEU A 102 -8.40 -8.32 11.19
C LEU A 102 -8.68 -9.31 12.33
N SER A 103 -7.63 -9.97 12.83
CA SER A 103 -7.72 -10.89 13.98
C SER A 103 -7.81 -10.17 15.33
N TYR A 104 -7.79 -8.85 15.33
CA TYR A 104 -7.77 -7.98 16.50
C TYR A 104 -8.58 -6.71 16.25
N GLU A 105 -8.93 -6.00 17.32
CA GLU A 105 -9.59 -4.69 17.22
C GLU A 105 -8.54 -3.56 17.31
N PRO A 106 -8.26 -2.85 16.20
CA PRO A 106 -7.30 -1.75 16.22
C PRO A 106 -7.88 -0.50 16.89
N ARG A 107 -6.99 0.43 17.29
CA ARG A 107 -7.39 1.79 17.67
C ARG A 107 -7.80 2.57 16.42
N LYS A 108 -9.07 2.44 16.03
CA LYS A 108 -9.61 2.93 14.76
C LYS A 108 -9.32 4.40 14.52
N ASP A 109 -9.53 5.21 15.54
CA ASP A 109 -9.39 6.67 15.49
C ASP A 109 -7.99 7.07 15.01
N TRP A 110 -6.95 6.41 15.53
CA TRP A 110 -5.55 6.69 15.16
C TRP A 110 -5.23 6.24 13.74
N VAL A 111 -5.82 5.13 13.29
CA VAL A 111 -5.64 4.62 11.93
C VAL A 111 -6.34 5.54 10.93
N ILE A 112 -7.57 5.98 11.25
CA ILE A 112 -8.36 6.88 10.42
C ILE A 112 -7.66 8.23 10.25
N GLU A 113 -7.14 8.82 11.32
CA GLU A 113 -6.34 10.06 11.24
C GLU A 113 -5.16 9.92 10.25
N CYS A 114 -4.47 8.77 10.28
CA CYS A 114 -3.37 8.50 9.34
C CYS A 114 -3.86 8.29 7.89
N LEU A 115 -5.00 7.62 7.71
CA LEU A 115 -5.61 7.42 6.39
C LEU A 115 -6.09 8.74 5.78
N GLU A 116 -6.69 9.62 6.58
CA GLU A 116 -7.08 10.96 6.13
C GLU A 116 -5.87 11.79 5.73
N HIS A 117 -4.77 11.74 6.50
CA HIS A 117 -3.52 12.38 6.13
C HIS A 117 -2.96 11.82 4.82
N PHE A 118 -2.91 10.49 4.69
CA PHE A 118 -2.44 9.85 3.46
C PHE A 118 -3.33 10.19 2.25
N HIS A 119 -4.64 10.31 2.44
CA HIS A 119 -5.56 10.80 1.41
C HIS A 119 -5.17 12.20 0.92
N LEU A 120 -4.83 13.12 1.83
CA LEU A 120 -4.35 14.46 1.45
C LEU A 120 -3.04 14.39 0.65
N MET A 121 -2.10 13.53 1.05
CA MET A 121 -0.84 13.33 0.33
C MET A 121 -1.06 12.81 -1.10
N ILE A 122 -1.87 11.76 -1.27
CA ILE A 122 -2.20 11.22 -2.59
C ILE A 122 -2.94 12.25 -3.43
N ASN A 123 -3.88 13.00 -2.85
CA ASN A 123 -4.60 14.05 -3.56
C ASN A 123 -3.66 15.17 -4.05
N ALA A 124 -2.64 15.54 -3.26
CA ALA A 124 -1.65 16.54 -3.62
C ALA A 124 -0.56 16.04 -4.60
N PHE A 125 -0.39 14.72 -4.74
CA PHE A 125 0.62 14.14 -5.63
C PHE A 125 0.25 14.36 -7.11
N ASP A 126 1.21 14.85 -7.90
CA ASP A 126 1.00 15.23 -9.29
C ASP A 126 1.79 14.36 -10.26
N LYS A 127 1.22 14.19 -11.46
CA LYS A 127 1.77 13.38 -12.56
C LYS A 127 3.21 13.76 -12.94
N GLU A 128 3.59 15.04 -12.83
CA GLU A 128 4.95 15.50 -13.13
C GLU A 128 6.01 14.93 -12.18
N SER A 129 5.59 14.35 -11.05
CA SER A 129 6.45 13.80 -10.00
C SER A 129 6.62 12.29 -10.11
N ILE A 130 6.00 11.65 -11.12
CA ILE A 130 6.09 10.20 -11.27
C ILE A 130 7.53 9.82 -11.62
N ASN A 131 8.12 8.96 -10.79
CA ASN A 131 9.35 8.28 -11.12
C ASN A 131 9.06 6.91 -11.74
N MET A 132 9.04 6.83 -13.07
CA MET A 132 8.78 5.57 -13.78
C MET A 132 9.80 4.46 -13.47
N ASN A 133 11.01 4.81 -13.04
CA ASN A 133 12.01 3.80 -12.68
C ASN A 133 11.55 3.01 -11.45
N SER A 134 10.83 3.62 -10.51
CA SER A 134 10.28 2.92 -9.35
C SER A 134 9.35 1.77 -9.75
N TYR A 135 8.51 1.96 -10.78
CA TYR A 135 7.71 0.86 -11.33
C TYR A 135 8.57 -0.15 -12.08
N LEU A 136 9.47 0.30 -12.96
CA LEU A 136 10.29 -0.59 -13.80
C LEU A 136 11.17 -1.52 -12.95
N GLU A 137 11.88 -0.97 -11.97
CA GLU A 137 12.73 -1.73 -11.03
C GLU A 137 11.90 -2.71 -10.19
N TRP A 138 10.74 -2.27 -9.69
CA TRP A 138 9.86 -3.12 -8.89
C TRP A 138 9.22 -4.26 -9.69
N SER A 139 8.89 -4.00 -10.96
CA SER A 139 8.22 -4.95 -11.86
C SER A 139 9.18 -5.86 -12.60
N GLU A 140 10.49 -5.71 -12.41
CA GLU A 140 11.50 -6.55 -13.03
C GLU A 140 11.32 -8.00 -12.56
N ILE A 141 11.24 -8.93 -13.52
CA ILE A 141 11.11 -10.36 -13.27
C ILE A 141 12.39 -11.01 -13.79
N GLU A 142 13.16 -11.59 -12.88
CA GLU A 142 14.30 -12.41 -13.26
C GLU A 142 13.82 -13.74 -13.87
N GLU A 143 14.53 -14.21 -14.90
CA GLU A 143 14.31 -15.57 -15.42
C GLU A 143 14.57 -16.57 -14.29
N ASP A 144 13.64 -17.51 -14.09
CA ASP A 144 13.64 -18.52 -13.02
C ASP A 144 13.36 -18.03 -11.58
N ASP A 145 12.78 -16.84 -11.40
CA ASP A 145 12.25 -16.46 -10.09
C ASP A 145 10.94 -17.20 -9.75
N ASP A 146 11.02 -18.15 -8.81
CA ASP A 146 9.89 -18.90 -8.27
C ASP A 146 8.92 -18.04 -7.44
N ARG A 147 9.33 -16.83 -7.02
CA ARG A 147 8.55 -15.90 -6.19
C ARG A 147 8.70 -14.44 -6.68
N PRO A 148 8.21 -14.14 -7.89
CA PRO A 148 8.33 -12.81 -8.47
C PRO A 148 7.68 -11.76 -7.58
N THR A 149 8.24 -10.55 -7.62
CA THR A 149 7.72 -9.37 -6.90
C THR A 149 6.23 -9.16 -7.18
N ILE A 150 5.77 -9.43 -8.40
CA ILE A 150 4.35 -9.46 -8.75
C ILE A 150 3.93 -10.92 -8.97
N PRO A 151 3.19 -11.54 -8.03
CA PRO A 151 2.77 -12.93 -8.18
C PRO A 151 1.91 -13.18 -9.42
N ARG A 152 2.29 -14.20 -10.21
CA ARG A 152 1.62 -14.56 -11.46
C ARG A 152 0.14 -14.90 -11.20
N GLY A 153 -0.75 -14.25 -11.93
CA GLY A 153 -2.20 -14.47 -11.84
C GLY A 153 -2.89 -13.74 -10.69
N TYR A 154 -2.17 -12.91 -9.92
CA TYR A 154 -2.72 -12.13 -8.80
C TYR A 154 -3.51 -13.00 -7.79
N PRO A 155 -2.91 -14.09 -7.27
CA PRO A 155 -3.59 -14.97 -6.34
C PRO A 155 -3.99 -14.23 -5.06
N LYS A 156 -5.07 -14.69 -4.45
CA LYS A 156 -5.53 -14.21 -3.15
C LYS A 156 -5.35 -15.25 -2.07
N CYS A 157 -5.18 -14.79 -0.84
CA CYS A 157 -5.19 -15.64 0.35
C CYS A 157 -6.55 -16.33 0.50
N GLU A 158 -6.56 -17.65 0.67
CA GLU A 158 -7.82 -18.40 0.87
C GLU A 158 -8.54 -18.03 2.16
N LYS A 159 -7.79 -17.66 3.21
CA LYS A 159 -8.34 -17.30 4.53
C LYS A 159 -8.87 -15.87 4.56
N HIS A 160 -8.13 -14.93 4.00
CA HIS A 160 -8.39 -13.50 4.17
C HIS A 160 -8.91 -12.82 2.90
N ASP A 161 -8.93 -13.50 1.74
CA ASP A 161 -9.37 -12.96 0.45
C ASP A 161 -8.67 -11.63 0.07
N ILE A 162 -7.39 -11.51 0.43
CA ILE A 162 -6.51 -10.38 0.06
C ILE A 162 -5.45 -10.83 -0.94
N TYR A 163 -4.98 -9.95 -1.81
CA TYR A 163 -3.92 -10.28 -2.76
C TYR A 163 -2.64 -10.70 -2.04
N LEU A 164 -2.03 -11.77 -2.53
CA LEU A 164 -0.72 -12.24 -2.07
C LEU A 164 0.37 -11.40 -2.73
N SER A 165 1.42 -11.10 -1.97
CA SER A 165 2.68 -10.61 -2.50
C SER A 165 3.74 -11.72 -2.52
N CYS A 166 4.97 -11.40 -2.94
CA CYS A 166 6.13 -12.27 -2.75
C CYS A 166 6.42 -12.59 -1.27
N HIS A 167 5.81 -11.86 -0.33
CA HIS A 167 5.84 -12.10 1.11
C HIS A 167 4.61 -12.85 1.63
N PHE A 168 3.76 -13.40 0.75
CA PHE A 168 2.47 -14.02 1.07
C PHE A 168 1.42 -13.01 1.57
N CYS A 169 0.59 -13.41 2.52
CA CYS A 169 -0.56 -12.66 3.00
C CYS A 169 -0.16 -11.82 4.21
N ILE A 170 -0.21 -10.49 4.08
CA ILE A 170 0.17 -9.53 5.14
C ILE A 170 -0.54 -9.81 6.48
N LEU A 171 -1.80 -10.27 6.44
CA LEU A 171 -2.52 -10.64 7.67
C LEU A 171 -2.04 -11.96 8.28
N CYS A 172 -1.71 -12.96 7.46
CA CYS A 172 -1.23 -14.26 7.96
C CYS A 172 0.13 -14.08 8.66
N ASN A 173 0.99 -13.23 8.11
CA ASN A 173 2.34 -13.02 8.62
C ASN A 173 2.35 -12.34 9.99
N ASN A 174 1.36 -11.48 10.27
CA ASN A 174 1.16 -10.86 11.59
C ASN A 174 0.43 -11.77 12.61
N GLY A 175 0.32 -13.08 12.32
CA GLY A 175 -0.20 -14.06 13.28
C GLY A 175 -1.73 -14.18 13.32
N SER A 176 -2.41 -13.82 12.23
CA SER A 176 -3.87 -13.98 12.08
C SER A 176 -4.27 -15.41 11.75
#